data_AF-A0A1J9QZD1-F1
#
_entry.id   AF-A0A1J9QZD1-F1
#
_cell.length_a   1.000
_cell.length_b   1.000
_cell.length_c   1.000
_cell.angle_alpha   90.00
_cell.angle_beta   90.00
_cell.angle_gamma   90.00
#
_symmetry.space_group_name_H-M   'P 1'
#
loop_
_entity.id
_entity.type
_entity.pdbx_description
1 polymer ?
#
loop_
_entity_poly.entity_id
_entity_poly.type
_entity_poly.pdbx_seq_one_letter_code
_entity_poly.pdbx_strand_id
1 'polypeptide(L)'
;MVSFAEGGVVGFVAGKARQYLELVKDGIRELEEWDPEEAGDDDEDDLFWEDGDNLESKGKENKNESNDESSDDEETASSVANLQSEKSNLLRLLNPIAQIYPAIISHRLKSKTSPSSSTSNDQKQNQQRKPTLSSAQISQLNRLLQHLKELPNLVDEAAGSLYDYDIDNATVYAKKLCKCAFSAAEVARTPFIENSNGEKEIADEEDKFPKWADTWMRVIDGITRSKAEGS
;
A
#
# COMPACT_ATOMS: atom_id res chain seq x y z
N MET A 1 20.89 -0.21 -16.84
CA MET A 1 21.34 -1.60 -16.58
C MET A 1 21.24 -1.85 -15.08
N VAL A 2 20.36 -2.76 -14.65
CA VAL A 2 20.23 -3.12 -13.23
C VAL A 2 21.42 -4.00 -12.86
N SER A 3 22.21 -3.59 -11.86
CA SER A 3 23.37 -4.31 -11.35
C SER A 3 22.94 -5.62 -10.68
N PHE A 4 22.85 -6.69 -11.45
CA PHE A 4 22.53 -8.06 -10.98
C PHE A 4 23.62 -8.67 -10.08
N ALA A 5 24.74 -7.98 -9.84
CA ALA A 5 26.01 -8.65 -9.52
C ALA A 5 26.38 -8.74 -8.03
N GLU A 6 25.82 -7.93 -7.13
CA GLU A 6 26.30 -7.87 -5.74
C GLU A 6 25.44 -8.62 -4.70
N GLY A 7 24.14 -8.81 -4.94
CA GLY A 7 23.22 -9.38 -3.93
C GLY A 7 22.53 -10.71 -4.29
N GLY A 8 22.76 -11.26 -5.48
CA GLY A 8 22.08 -12.48 -5.96
C GLY A 8 20.55 -12.35 -6.01
N VAL A 9 19.83 -13.49 -5.94
CA VAL A 9 18.36 -13.53 -5.98
C VAL A 9 17.74 -12.73 -4.81
N VAL A 10 18.33 -12.79 -3.62
CA VAL A 10 17.86 -12.04 -2.44
C VAL A 10 17.97 -10.52 -2.68
N GLY A 11 19.10 -10.06 -3.23
CA GLY A 11 19.30 -8.66 -3.59
C GLY A 11 18.34 -8.18 -4.68
N PHE A 12 18.01 -9.04 -5.65
CA PHE A 12 16.98 -8.74 -6.65
C PHE A 12 15.61 -8.55 -6.00
N VAL A 13 15.19 -9.47 -5.11
CA VAL A 13 13.92 -9.37 -4.38
C VAL A 13 13.89 -8.11 -3.51
N ALA A 14 15.00 -7.78 -2.83
CA ALA A 14 15.12 -6.53 -2.07
C ALA A 14 14.96 -5.29 -2.94
N GLY A 15 15.59 -5.27 -4.12
CA GLY A 15 15.46 -4.18 -5.09
C GLY A 15 14.03 -4.01 -5.58
N LYS A 16 13.33 -5.12 -5.87
CA LYS A 16 11.92 -5.09 -6.27
C LYS A 16 10.99 -4.67 -5.14
N ALA A 17 11.21 -5.16 -3.93
CA ALA A 17 10.46 -4.73 -2.75
C ALA A 17 10.56 -3.21 -2.53
N ARG A 18 11.73 -2.60 -2.76
CA ARG A 18 11.87 -1.13 -2.70
C ARG A 18 11.07 -0.42 -3.79
N GLN A 19 11.08 -0.94 -5.03
CA GLN A 19 10.28 -0.35 -6.11
C GLN A 19 8.79 -0.36 -5.78
N TYR A 20 8.27 -1.49 -5.28
CA TYR A 20 6.87 -1.60 -4.87
C TYR A 20 6.53 -0.72 -3.67
N LEU A 21 7.45 -0.55 -2.72
CA LEU A 21 7.27 0.40 -1.62
C LEU A 21 7.08 1.83 -2.13
N GLU A 22 7.88 2.27 -3.10
CA GLU A 22 7.73 3.61 -3.65
C GLU A 22 6.36 3.77 -4.35
N LEU A 23 5.90 2.75 -5.10
CA LEU A 23 4.54 2.77 -5.68
C LEU A 23 3.45 2.90 -4.61
N VAL A 24 3.55 2.14 -3.52
CA VAL A 24 2.60 2.23 -2.40
C VAL A 24 2.63 3.62 -1.76
N LYS A 25 3.81 4.23 -1.59
CA LYS A 25 3.92 5.58 -1.04
C LYS A 25 3.36 6.64 -1.98
N ASP A 26 3.60 6.50 -3.28
CA ASP A 26 3.07 7.40 -4.28
C ASP A 26 1.53 7.35 -4.25
N GLY A 27 0.94 6.14 -4.24
CA GLY A 27 -0.52 5.98 -4.09
C GLY A 27 -1.07 6.50 -2.76
N ILE A 28 -0.34 6.37 -1.64
CA ILE A 28 -0.72 6.99 -0.36
C ILE A 28 -0.73 8.52 -0.48
N ARG A 29 0.32 9.11 -1.07
CA ARG A 29 0.41 10.57 -1.24
C ARG A 29 -0.69 11.09 -2.15
N GLU A 30 -0.95 10.41 -3.27
CA GLU A 30 -2.05 10.75 -4.18
C GLU A 30 -3.40 10.74 -3.45
N LEU A 31 -3.66 9.70 -2.65
CA LEU A 31 -4.88 9.62 -1.85
C LEU A 31 -4.94 10.69 -0.75
N GLU A 32 -3.81 11.06 -0.14
CA GLU A 32 -3.73 12.16 0.84
C GLU A 32 -4.10 13.50 0.20
N GLU A 33 -3.61 13.76 -1.00
CA GLU A 33 -3.82 14.99 -1.77
C GLU A 33 -5.23 15.10 -2.37
N TRP A 34 -5.90 13.98 -2.67
CA TRP A 34 -7.24 13.97 -3.25
C TRP A 34 -8.33 14.48 -2.28
N ASP A 35 -9.08 15.53 -2.61
CA ASP A 35 -10.19 16.01 -1.78
C ASP A 35 -11.55 15.69 -2.42
N PRO A 36 -12.43 14.88 -1.78
CA PRO A 36 -13.77 14.61 -2.31
C PRO A 36 -14.69 15.85 -2.37
N GLU A 37 -14.35 16.93 -1.66
CA GLU A 37 -15.10 18.21 -1.71
C GLU A 37 -14.82 19.02 -2.98
N GLU A 38 -13.60 18.91 -3.55
CA GLU A 38 -13.21 19.66 -4.76
C GLU A 38 -13.93 19.13 -6.02
N ALA A 39 -14.42 17.90 -5.98
CA ALA A 39 -15.14 17.27 -7.09
C ALA A 39 -16.63 17.66 -7.18
N GLY A 40 -17.15 18.46 -6.23
CA GLY A 40 -18.58 18.80 -6.14
C GLY A 40 -18.96 20.23 -6.57
N ASP A 41 -17.99 21.07 -6.96
CA ASP A 41 -18.21 22.51 -7.18
C ASP A 41 -17.88 22.97 -8.63
N ASP A 42 -17.59 22.05 -9.55
CA ASP A 42 -17.20 22.38 -10.95
C ASP A 42 -18.31 22.06 -11.99
N ASP A 43 -19.50 21.67 -11.53
CA ASP A 43 -20.64 21.29 -12.39
C ASP A 43 -21.72 22.40 -12.53
N GLU A 44 -21.49 23.61 -12.01
CA GLU A 44 -22.47 24.72 -12.07
C GLU A 44 -22.10 25.92 -12.95
N ASP A 45 -20.96 25.91 -13.64
CA ASP A 45 -20.49 27.08 -14.42
C ASP A 45 -20.20 26.81 -15.92
N ASP A 46 -20.91 25.85 -16.54
CA ASP A 46 -20.86 25.67 -18.02
C ASP A 46 -22.24 25.65 -18.71
N LEU A 47 -23.21 26.41 -18.17
CA LEU A 47 -24.47 26.75 -18.87
C LEU A 47 -24.39 28.08 -19.66
N PHE A 48 -23.22 28.43 -20.20
CA PHE A 48 -23.06 29.65 -21.02
C PHE A 48 -22.88 29.38 -22.53
N TRP A 49 -23.64 28.46 -23.14
CA TRP A 49 -23.73 28.38 -24.61
C TRP A 49 -25.08 27.86 -25.13
N GLU A 50 -26.07 28.73 -25.32
CA GLU A 50 -26.94 28.79 -26.52
C GLU A 50 -27.77 30.09 -26.48
N ASP A 51 -27.22 31.18 -27.01
CA ASP A 51 -27.51 31.77 -28.33
C ASP A 51 -28.95 32.30 -28.52
N GLY A 52 -29.04 33.63 -28.54
CA GLY A 52 -29.66 34.37 -29.65
C GLY A 52 -31.17 34.26 -29.90
N ASP A 53 -31.90 35.27 -29.41
CA ASP A 53 -33.07 35.93 -30.04
C ASP A 53 -34.15 35.07 -30.73
N ASN A 54 -35.39 35.09 -30.21
CA ASN A 54 -36.51 35.80 -30.86
C ASN A 54 -37.89 35.59 -30.15
N LEU A 55 -38.50 36.73 -29.79
CA LEU A 55 -39.93 37.08 -29.72
C LEU A 55 -40.93 36.43 -28.73
N GLU A 56 -41.41 37.31 -27.84
CA GLU A 56 -42.77 37.50 -27.30
C GLU A 56 -43.82 36.37 -27.41
N SER A 57 -44.31 35.95 -26.24
CA SER A 57 -45.77 35.89 -26.02
C SER A 57 -46.13 36.06 -24.55
N LYS A 58 -46.92 37.10 -24.26
CA LYS A 58 -47.49 37.41 -22.94
C LYS A 58 -48.52 36.36 -22.51
N GLY A 59 -48.47 35.92 -21.26
CA GLY A 59 -49.55 35.10 -20.70
C GLY A 59 -49.47 34.81 -19.20
N LYS A 60 -49.86 35.80 -18.38
CA LYS A 60 -50.50 35.70 -17.06
C LYS A 60 -49.80 34.98 -15.89
N GLU A 61 -49.58 35.78 -14.87
CA GLU A 61 -49.39 35.46 -13.45
C GLU A 61 -50.18 34.23 -12.98
N ASN A 62 -49.49 33.32 -12.28
CA ASN A 62 -50.03 32.78 -11.04
C ASN A 62 -48.88 32.44 -10.08
N LYS A 63 -48.96 33.05 -8.89
CA LYS A 63 -48.12 32.76 -7.74
C LYS A 63 -48.32 31.32 -7.30
N ASN A 64 -47.23 30.59 -7.12
CA ASN A 64 -47.05 29.77 -5.94
C ASN A 64 -45.55 29.58 -5.68
N GLU A 65 -45.04 30.38 -4.74
CA GLU A 65 -43.88 29.99 -3.93
C GLU A 65 -44.22 28.67 -3.23
N SER A 66 -43.41 27.66 -3.45
CA SER A 66 -43.22 26.56 -2.52
C SER A 66 -41.81 26.04 -2.80
N ASN A 67 -40.85 26.50 -1.99
CA ASN A 67 -39.51 25.96 -1.86
C ASN A 67 -39.54 24.44 -1.94
N ASP A 68 -38.82 23.89 -2.91
CA ASP A 68 -38.44 22.48 -2.94
C ASP A 68 -36.99 22.35 -3.43
N GLU A 69 -36.07 23.07 -2.76
CA GLU A 69 -34.63 23.03 -3.04
C GLU A 69 -33.84 23.05 -1.72
N SER A 70 -34.06 22.05 -0.86
CA SER A 70 -33.27 21.93 0.38
C SER A 70 -33.18 20.48 0.88
N SER A 71 -33.25 19.49 -0.02
CA SER A 71 -33.06 18.07 0.36
C SER A 71 -31.85 17.41 -0.30
N ASP A 72 -31.23 18.04 -1.31
CA ASP A 72 -30.06 17.48 -2.00
C ASP A 72 -28.77 17.75 -1.21
N ASP A 73 -28.70 18.91 -0.54
CA ASP A 73 -27.53 19.38 0.21
C ASP A 73 -27.21 18.51 1.45
N GLU A 74 -28.21 17.86 2.06
CA GLU A 74 -27.99 16.94 3.19
C GLU A 74 -27.48 15.55 2.74
N GLU A 75 -27.96 15.04 1.60
CA GLU A 75 -27.52 13.74 1.07
C GLU A 75 -26.11 13.82 0.47
N THR A 76 -25.77 14.93 -0.20
CA THR A 76 -24.42 15.20 -0.71
C THR A 76 -23.43 15.42 0.43
N ALA A 77 -23.77 16.24 1.44
CA ALA A 77 -22.92 16.44 2.62
C ALA A 77 -22.69 15.14 3.42
N SER A 78 -23.71 14.29 3.54
CA SER A 78 -23.58 12.97 4.17
C SER A 78 -22.66 12.05 3.37
N SER A 79 -22.80 12.04 2.05
CA SER A 79 -21.97 11.23 1.13
C SER A 79 -20.50 11.65 1.16
N VAL A 80 -20.23 12.95 1.14
CA VAL A 80 -18.88 13.52 1.26
C VAL A 80 -18.26 13.21 2.62
N ALA A 81 -19.03 13.36 3.72
CA ALA A 81 -18.54 13.01 5.06
C ALA A 81 -18.18 11.52 5.18
N ASN A 82 -18.96 10.65 4.55
CA ASN A 82 -18.69 9.21 4.50
C ASN A 82 -17.41 8.90 3.70
N LEU A 83 -17.18 9.58 2.58
CA LEU A 83 -15.94 9.44 1.78
C LEU A 83 -14.71 9.94 2.53
N GLN A 84 -14.79 11.09 3.20
CA GLN A 84 -13.70 11.61 4.03
C GLN A 84 -13.36 10.63 5.17
N SER A 85 -14.38 10.06 5.81
CA SER A 85 -14.21 9.02 6.83
C SER A 85 -13.52 7.78 6.27
N GLU A 86 -13.92 7.31 5.09
CA GLU A 86 -13.34 6.14 4.44
C GLU A 86 -11.90 6.39 3.97
N LYS A 87 -11.63 7.54 3.34
CA LYS A 87 -10.29 8.01 2.97
C LYS A 87 -9.36 7.98 4.19
N SER A 88 -9.79 8.60 5.29
CA SER A 88 -9.03 8.64 6.54
C SER A 88 -8.76 7.23 7.09
N ASN A 89 -9.75 6.34 7.02
CA ASN A 89 -9.60 4.95 7.44
C ASN A 89 -8.56 4.20 6.59
N LEU A 90 -8.67 4.33 5.27
CA LEU A 90 -7.77 3.70 4.32
C LEU A 90 -6.33 4.21 4.53
N LEU A 91 -6.12 5.52 4.67
CA LEU A 91 -4.80 6.09 4.97
C LEU A 91 -4.22 5.58 6.29
N ARG A 92 -5.05 5.47 7.34
CA ARG A 92 -4.64 4.91 8.63
C ARG A 92 -4.20 3.45 8.51
N LEU A 93 -4.74 2.71 7.53
CA LEU A 93 -4.38 1.32 7.25
C LEU A 93 -3.15 1.20 6.34
N LEU A 94 -3.06 2.01 5.29
CA LEU A 94 -1.99 1.97 4.30
C LEU A 94 -0.63 2.33 4.92
N ASN A 95 -0.60 3.31 5.82
CA ASN A 95 0.62 3.77 6.47
C ASN A 95 1.38 2.66 7.22
N PRO A 96 0.75 1.89 8.12
CA PRO A 96 1.35 0.69 8.70
C PRO A 96 1.71 -0.38 7.68
N ILE A 97 0.91 -0.57 6.62
CA ILE A 97 1.17 -1.59 5.61
C ILE A 97 2.43 -1.28 4.79
N ALA A 98 2.68 -0.01 4.48
CA ALA A 98 3.93 0.42 3.84
C ALA A 98 5.17 0.04 4.68
N GLN A 99 5.06 -0.08 6.00
CA GLN A 99 6.18 -0.47 6.88
C GLN A 99 6.58 -1.95 6.75
N ILE A 100 5.77 -2.80 6.11
CA ILE A 100 6.13 -4.20 5.89
C ILE A 100 7.37 -4.35 5.01
N TYR A 101 7.51 -3.48 4.00
CA TYR A 101 8.64 -3.49 3.07
C TYR A 101 9.97 -3.21 3.77
N PRO A 102 10.17 -2.06 4.46
CA PRO A 102 11.45 -1.79 5.13
C PRO A 102 11.76 -2.81 6.23
N ALA A 103 10.75 -3.37 6.90
CA ALA A 103 10.93 -4.44 7.89
C ALA A 103 11.44 -5.73 7.25
N ILE A 104 10.79 -6.24 6.19
CA ILE A 104 11.23 -7.44 5.46
C ILE A 104 12.60 -7.22 4.84
N ILE A 105 12.82 -6.06 4.20
CA ILE A 105 14.11 -5.73 3.61
C ILE A 105 15.19 -5.75 4.69
N SER A 106 14.96 -5.15 5.85
CA SER A 106 15.99 -5.02 6.89
C SER A 106 16.25 -6.31 7.65
N HIS A 107 15.22 -7.10 7.96
CA HIS A 107 15.34 -8.30 8.79
C HIS A 107 15.55 -9.59 8.01
N ARG A 108 15.24 -9.60 6.70
CA ARG A 108 15.21 -10.82 5.89
C ARG A 108 16.03 -10.75 4.62
N LEU A 109 16.07 -9.60 3.96
CA LEU A 109 16.72 -9.47 2.65
C LEU A 109 18.06 -8.70 2.68
N LYS A 110 18.39 -8.04 3.80
CA LYS A 110 19.74 -7.52 4.03
C LYS A 110 20.66 -8.70 4.28
N SER A 111 21.58 -8.93 3.34
CA SER A 111 22.67 -9.87 3.55
C SER A 111 23.53 -9.37 4.69
N LYS A 112 23.55 -10.08 5.84
CA LYS A 112 24.51 -9.81 6.93
C LYS A 112 25.97 -10.11 6.51
N THR A 113 26.21 -10.56 5.28
CA THR A 113 27.56 -10.77 4.71
C THR A 113 28.05 -9.53 3.96
N SER A 114 28.50 -8.51 4.67
CA SER A 114 29.63 -7.70 4.20
C SER A 114 30.32 -7.05 5.39
N PRO A 115 31.55 -7.48 5.68
CA PRO A 115 32.65 -6.60 5.40
C PRO A 115 33.69 -7.35 4.58
N SER A 116 33.82 -7.01 3.30
CA SER A 116 35.07 -7.27 2.60
C SER A 116 35.40 -6.12 1.67
N SER A 117 35.64 -4.96 2.30
CA SER A 117 36.71 -4.08 1.85
C SER A 117 38.03 -4.66 2.38
N SER A 118 38.48 -5.76 1.78
CA SER A 118 39.85 -6.24 1.92
C SER A 118 40.51 -6.07 0.57
N THR A 119 40.97 -4.85 0.33
CA THR A 119 41.98 -4.58 -0.69
C THR A 119 43.24 -5.37 -0.35
N SER A 120 43.79 -6.02 -1.38
CA SER A 120 45.19 -6.39 -1.55
C SER A 120 45.59 -7.82 -1.15
N ASN A 121 45.64 -8.64 -2.20
CA ASN A 121 46.70 -9.60 -2.52
C ASN A 121 46.88 -10.81 -1.59
N ASP A 122 46.21 -11.91 -1.93
CA ASP A 122 46.94 -13.15 -2.20
C ASP A 122 46.13 -14.11 -3.08
N GLN A 123 46.69 -14.43 -4.25
CA GLN A 123 46.23 -15.52 -5.10
C GLN A 123 46.54 -16.84 -4.40
N LYS A 124 45.51 -17.57 -3.93
CA LYS A 124 45.50 -19.04 -3.88
C LYS A 124 44.12 -19.57 -3.49
N GLN A 125 43.55 -20.33 -4.43
CA GLN A 125 42.64 -21.46 -4.22
C GLN A 125 41.70 -21.39 -3.00
N ASN A 126 40.55 -20.75 -3.18
CA ASN A 126 39.33 -21.27 -2.58
C ASN A 126 38.18 -20.88 -3.50
N GLN A 127 37.60 -21.86 -4.18
CA GLN A 127 36.26 -21.72 -4.76
C GLN A 127 35.31 -21.55 -3.58
N GLN A 128 35.21 -20.31 -3.07
CA GLN A 128 34.16 -19.92 -2.15
C GLN A 128 32.85 -20.16 -2.91
N ARG A 129 32.20 -21.29 -2.60
CA ARG A 129 30.84 -21.56 -3.05
C ARG A 129 30.02 -20.37 -2.61
N LYS A 130 29.59 -19.54 -3.56
CA LYS A 130 28.44 -18.66 -3.32
C LYS A 130 27.37 -19.54 -2.69
N PRO A 131 26.80 -19.20 -1.52
CA PRO A 131 25.74 -19.99 -0.93
C PRO A 131 24.59 -20.01 -1.94
N THR A 132 24.46 -21.12 -2.67
CA THR A 132 23.38 -21.34 -3.61
C THR A 132 22.15 -21.60 -2.78
N LEU A 133 21.17 -20.69 -2.85
CA LEU A 133 19.88 -20.87 -2.19
C LEU A 133 19.27 -22.22 -2.59
N SER A 134 18.69 -22.92 -1.62
CA SER A 134 17.94 -24.14 -1.89
C SER A 134 16.69 -23.82 -2.72
N SER A 135 16.16 -24.81 -3.45
CA SER A 135 14.91 -24.67 -4.20
C SER A 135 13.74 -24.20 -3.32
N ALA A 136 13.70 -24.64 -2.05
CA ALA A 136 12.71 -24.22 -1.06
C ALA A 136 12.83 -22.72 -0.73
N GLN A 137 14.05 -22.22 -0.51
CA GLN A 137 14.30 -20.79 -0.24
C GLN A 137 13.93 -19.92 -1.44
N ILE A 138 14.24 -20.37 -2.67
CA ILE A 138 13.85 -19.66 -3.90
C ILE A 138 12.33 -19.60 -4.04
N SER A 139 11.64 -20.70 -3.76
CA SER A 139 10.18 -20.78 -3.81
C SER A 139 9.53 -19.85 -2.77
N GLN A 140 10.10 -19.80 -1.56
CA GLN A 140 9.65 -18.90 -0.49
C GLN A 140 9.83 -17.42 -0.88
N LEU A 141 10.98 -17.07 -1.47
CA LEU A 141 11.25 -15.72 -1.98
C LEU A 141 10.32 -15.33 -3.12
N ASN A 142 9.99 -16.26 -4.03
CA ASN A 142 9.05 -15.99 -5.11
C ASN A 142 7.64 -15.71 -4.57
N ARG A 143 7.16 -16.54 -3.61
CA ARG A 143 5.88 -16.32 -2.96
C ARG A 143 5.84 -14.99 -2.21
N LEU A 144 6.92 -14.64 -1.50
CA LEU A 144 7.04 -13.33 -0.87
C LEU A 144 6.92 -12.20 -1.90
N LEU A 145 7.68 -12.30 -2.99
CA LEU A 145 7.70 -11.28 -4.04
C LEU A 145 6.31 -11.11 -4.70
N GLN A 146 5.56 -12.19 -4.87
CA GLN A 146 4.18 -12.14 -5.39
C GLN A 146 3.27 -11.31 -4.47
N HIS A 147 3.28 -11.57 -3.16
CA HIS A 147 2.48 -10.79 -2.21
C HIS A 147 2.92 -9.31 -2.19
N LEU A 148 4.23 -9.04 -2.19
CA LEU A 148 4.75 -7.67 -2.22
C LEU A 148 4.44 -6.91 -3.52
N LYS A 149 4.31 -7.62 -4.64
CA LYS A 149 3.91 -7.05 -5.94
C LYS A 149 2.42 -6.72 -5.98
N GLU A 150 1.61 -7.48 -5.27
CA GLU A 150 0.15 -7.33 -5.31
C GLU A 150 -0.35 -6.14 -4.48
N LEU A 151 0.39 -5.77 -3.43
CA LEU A 151 0.03 -4.66 -2.56
C LEU A 151 -0.18 -3.32 -3.30
N PRO A 152 0.73 -2.82 -4.17
CA PRO A 152 0.49 -1.60 -4.95
C PRO A 152 -0.82 -1.66 -5.74
N ASN A 153 -1.07 -2.76 -6.46
CA ASN A 153 -2.31 -2.91 -7.23
C ASN A 153 -3.55 -2.80 -6.32
N LEU A 154 -3.50 -3.39 -5.13
CA LEU A 154 -4.60 -3.31 -4.17
C LEU A 154 -4.77 -1.90 -3.56
N VAL A 155 -3.69 -1.11 -3.46
CA VAL A 155 -3.78 0.32 -3.11
C VAL A 155 -4.51 1.07 -4.21
N ASP A 156 -4.09 0.88 -5.46
CA ASP A 156 -4.67 1.55 -6.62
C ASP A 156 -6.16 1.21 -6.76
N GLU A 157 -6.56 -0.06 -6.60
CA GLU A 157 -7.96 -0.48 -6.66
C GLU A 157 -8.79 0.09 -5.49
N ALA A 158 -8.21 0.18 -4.29
CA ALA A 158 -8.89 0.76 -3.13
C ALA A 158 -9.08 2.28 -3.29
N ALA A 159 -8.06 2.99 -3.78
CA ALA A 159 -8.13 4.41 -4.07
C ALA A 159 -9.07 4.70 -5.25
N GLY A 160 -8.98 3.93 -6.33
CA GLY A 160 -9.90 4.02 -7.48
C GLY A 160 -11.35 3.83 -7.09
N SER A 161 -11.65 2.88 -6.21
CA SER A 161 -13.00 2.70 -5.68
C SER A 161 -13.49 3.93 -4.91
N LEU A 162 -12.60 4.66 -4.21
CA LEU A 162 -12.97 5.92 -3.56
C LEU A 162 -13.22 7.06 -4.55
N TYR A 163 -12.41 7.14 -5.60
CA TYR A 163 -12.61 8.11 -6.68
C TYR A 163 -13.92 7.86 -7.43
N ASP A 164 -14.33 6.60 -7.54
CA ASP A 164 -15.60 6.18 -8.13
C ASP A 164 -16.79 6.21 -7.14
N TYR A 165 -16.59 6.77 -5.93
CA TYR A 165 -17.61 6.87 -4.88
C TYR A 165 -18.16 5.51 -4.39
N ASP A 166 -17.43 4.42 -4.66
CA ASP A 166 -17.78 3.05 -4.30
C ASP A 166 -17.10 2.62 -2.98
N ILE A 167 -17.72 3.03 -1.87
CA ILE A 167 -17.25 2.76 -0.49
C ILE A 167 -17.23 1.25 -0.19
N ASP A 168 -18.15 0.49 -0.78
CA ASP A 168 -18.25 -0.96 -0.59
C ASP A 168 -17.03 -1.66 -1.19
N ASN A 169 -16.69 -1.34 -2.44
CA ASN A 169 -15.49 -1.89 -3.07
C ASN A 169 -14.21 -1.38 -2.42
N ALA A 170 -14.14 -0.10 -2.03
CA ALA A 170 -13.01 0.42 -1.25
C ALA A 170 -12.78 -0.43 0.03
N THR A 171 -13.86 -0.76 0.75
CA THR A 171 -13.81 -1.62 1.94
C THR A 171 -13.38 -3.06 1.60
N VAL A 172 -13.86 -3.62 0.49
CA VAL A 172 -13.47 -4.96 0.02
C VAL A 172 -11.98 -5.02 -0.33
N TYR A 173 -11.46 -4.02 -1.04
CA TYR A 173 -10.06 -3.93 -1.41
C TYR A 173 -9.16 -3.66 -0.20
N ALA A 174 -9.57 -2.82 0.75
CA ALA A 174 -8.88 -2.66 2.02
C ALA A 174 -8.75 -3.99 2.79
N LYS A 175 -9.79 -4.82 2.81
CA LYS A 175 -9.73 -6.17 3.42
C LYS A 175 -8.77 -7.10 2.65
N LYS A 176 -8.77 -7.06 1.32
CA LYS A 176 -7.83 -7.85 0.48
C LYS A 176 -6.39 -7.41 0.73
N LEU A 177 -6.15 -6.11 0.84
CA LEU A 177 -4.87 -5.49 1.15
C LEU A 177 -4.32 -5.99 2.49
N CYS A 178 -5.13 -5.98 3.57
CA CYS A 178 -4.75 -6.57 4.86
C CYS A 178 -4.34 -8.05 4.73
N LYS A 179 -5.16 -8.87 4.07
CA LYS A 179 -4.90 -10.31 3.90
C LYS A 179 -3.61 -10.56 3.11
N CYS A 180 -3.36 -9.76 2.07
CA CYS A 180 -2.15 -9.83 1.28
C CYS A 180 -0.92 -9.46 2.12
N ALA A 181 -1.00 -8.36 2.88
CA ALA A 181 0.07 -7.91 3.75
C ALA A 181 0.39 -8.94 4.86
N PHE A 182 -0.64 -9.56 5.46
CA PHE A 182 -0.46 -10.63 6.43
C PHE A 182 0.21 -11.85 5.80
N SER A 183 -0.21 -12.24 4.59
CA SER A 183 0.42 -13.36 3.87
C SER A 183 1.90 -13.09 3.57
N ALA A 184 2.26 -11.86 3.20
CA ALA A 184 3.65 -11.46 3.02
C ALA A 184 4.47 -11.59 4.33
N ALA A 185 3.91 -11.11 5.45
CA ALA A 185 4.56 -11.21 6.75
C ALA A 185 4.71 -12.66 7.23
N GLU A 186 3.70 -13.51 7.02
CA GLU A 186 3.74 -14.95 7.30
C GLU A 186 4.85 -15.65 6.51
N VAL A 187 4.94 -15.40 5.20
CA VAL A 187 6.01 -15.95 4.36
C VAL A 187 7.39 -15.46 4.81
N ALA A 188 7.48 -14.23 5.33
CA ALA A 188 8.70 -13.67 5.87
C ALA A 188 8.99 -14.09 7.33
N ARG A 189 8.14 -14.87 8.00
CA ARG A 189 8.38 -15.28 9.40
C ARG A 189 9.67 -16.06 9.55
N THR A 190 9.95 -16.99 8.64
CA THR A 190 11.18 -17.79 8.68
C THR A 190 12.32 -17.10 7.93
N PRO A 191 13.56 -17.12 8.46
CA PRO A 191 14.72 -16.57 7.75
C PRO A 191 14.98 -17.30 6.42
N PHE A 192 15.31 -16.54 5.37
CA PHE A 192 15.63 -17.10 4.04
C PHE A 192 17.06 -17.64 3.92
N ILE A 193 17.95 -17.24 4.84
CA ILE A 193 19.36 -17.61 4.84
C ILE A 193 19.67 -18.22 6.20
N GLU A 194 20.03 -19.51 6.22
CA GLU A 194 20.70 -20.10 7.38
C GLU A 194 22.13 -19.57 7.41
N ASN A 195 22.55 -19.00 8.54
CA ASN A 195 23.94 -18.61 8.77
C ASN A 195 24.81 -19.89 8.67
N SER A 196 25.38 -20.14 7.49
CA SER A 196 26.23 -21.31 7.22
C SER A 196 27.64 -21.13 7.77
N ASN A 197 27.79 -20.58 8.98
CA ASN A 197 29.04 -20.63 9.73
C ASN A 197 28.72 -21.25 11.08
N GLY A 198 29.04 -22.53 11.23
CA GLY A 198 29.01 -23.25 12.51
C GLY A 198 30.11 -22.78 13.47
N GLU A 199 30.30 -21.47 13.61
CA GLU A 199 31.16 -20.86 14.61
C GLU A 199 30.27 -20.15 15.62
N LYS A 200 30.25 -20.71 16.83
CA LYS A 200 29.70 -20.09 18.03
C LYS A 200 30.49 -18.80 18.32
N GLU A 201 29.95 -17.65 17.94
CA GLU A 201 30.30 -16.32 18.46
C GLU A 201 29.28 -15.38 17.80
N ILE A 202 28.27 -14.79 18.44
CA ILE A 202 28.08 -14.29 19.81
C ILE A 202 26.59 -14.53 20.15
N ALA A 203 26.28 -14.71 21.43
CA ALA A 203 24.93 -14.90 21.96
C ALA A 203 23.83 -14.05 21.29
N ASP A 204 22.74 -14.72 20.93
CA ASP A 204 21.36 -14.25 21.06
C ASP A 204 21.04 -12.80 20.61
N GLU A 205 21.21 -12.49 19.33
CA GLU A 205 20.16 -11.69 18.69
C GLU A 205 19.01 -12.64 18.34
N GLU A 206 18.15 -12.92 19.32
CA GLU A 206 16.85 -13.55 19.03
C GLU A 206 16.24 -12.84 17.81
N ASP A 207 15.79 -13.62 16.83
CA ASP A 207 15.11 -13.07 15.68
C ASP A 207 13.84 -12.33 16.13
N LYS A 208 13.90 -10.99 16.13
CA LYS A 208 12.82 -10.11 16.62
C LYS A 208 11.70 -9.93 15.59
N PHE A 209 11.91 -10.36 14.34
CA PHE A 209 10.95 -10.12 13.28
C PHE A 209 9.62 -10.87 13.46
N PRO A 210 9.55 -12.15 13.89
CA PRO A 210 8.28 -12.79 14.19
C PRO A 210 7.49 -12.06 15.28
N LYS A 211 8.16 -11.63 16.36
CA LYS A 211 7.55 -10.82 17.44
C LYS A 211 7.05 -9.47 16.93
N TRP A 212 7.82 -8.83 16.06
CA TRP A 212 7.43 -7.60 15.37
C TRP A 212 6.22 -7.84 14.47
N ALA A 213 6.21 -8.90 13.67
CA ALA A 213 5.12 -9.26 12.76
C ALA A 213 3.82 -9.51 13.53
N ASP A 214 3.87 -10.23 14.66
CA ASP A 214 2.70 -10.44 15.53
C ASP A 214 2.12 -9.14 16.07
N THR A 215 3.01 -8.23 16.48
CA THR A 215 2.61 -6.92 17.01
C THR A 215 2.02 -6.04 15.92
N TRP A 216 2.67 -6.00 14.75
CA TRP A 216 2.24 -5.26 13.58
C TRP A 216 0.90 -5.77 13.02
N MET A 217 0.72 -7.10 12.94
CA MET A 217 -0.56 -7.71 12.56
C MET A 217 -1.66 -7.28 13.53
N ARG A 218 -1.41 -7.31 14.85
CA ARG A 218 -2.37 -6.86 15.87
C ARG A 218 -2.77 -5.39 15.70
N VAL A 219 -1.83 -4.52 15.33
CA VAL A 219 -2.10 -3.10 15.07
C VAL A 219 -3.06 -2.95 13.88
N ILE A 220 -2.80 -3.63 12.77
CA ILE A 220 -3.67 -3.61 11.58
C ILE A 220 -5.05 -4.20 11.90
N ASP A 221 -5.08 -5.30 12.62
CA ASP A 221 -6.31 -5.94 13.10
C ASP A 221 -7.11 -5.00 14.02
N GLY A 222 -6.43 -4.22 14.86
CA GLY A 222 -7.05 -3.19 15.69
C GLY A 222 -7.69 -2.08 14.83
N ILE A 223 -6.98 -1.59 13.82
CA ILE A 223 -7.48 -0.54 12.91
C ILE A 223 -8.74 -1.00 12.18
N THR A 224 -8.74 -2.24 11.68
CA THR A 224 -9.87 -2.82 10.95
C THR A 224 -11.07 -3.12 11.87
N ARG A 225 -10.84 -3.53 13.12
CA ARG A 225 -11.91 -3.74 14.12
C ARG A 225 -12.54 -2.44 14.60
N SER A 226 -11.75 -1.40 14.86
CA SER A 226 -12.29 -0.10 15.25
C SER A 226 -13.19 0.52 14.18
N LYS A 227 -13.05 0.13 12.91
CA LYS A 227 -13.99 0.49 11.84
C LYS A 227 -15.32 -0.24 12.01
N ALA A 228 -15.28 -1.55 12.26
CA ALA A 228 -16.49 -2.38 12.38
C ALA A 228 -17.32 -2.08 13.64
N GLU A 229 -16.73 -1.45 14.67
CA GLU A 229 -17.44 -1.05 15.90
C GLU A 229 -17.98 0.39 15.83
N GLY A 230 -17.57 1.17 14.83
CA GLY A 230 -17.98 2.57 14.63
C GLY A 230 -18.93 2.83 13.45
N SER A 231 -19.25 1.80 12.67
CA SER A 231 -20.35 1.76 11.68
C SER A 231 -21.59 1.11 12.30
#